data_AF-A0A0P7DH04-F1
#
_entry.id   AF-A0A0P7DH04-F1
#
_cell.length_a   1.000
_cell.length_b   1.000
_cell.length_c   1.000
_cell.angle_alpha   90.00
_cell.angle_beta   90.00
_cell.angle_gamma   90.00
#
_symmetry.space_group_name_H-M   'P 1'
#
loop_
_entity.id
_entity.type
_entity.pdbx_description
1 polymer ?
#
loop_
_entity_poly.entity_id
_entity_poly.type
_entity_poly.pdbx_seq_one_letter_code
_entity_poly.pdbx_strand_id
1 'polypeptide(L)'
;MDGSGANGTPTGGVSDPARMGVIAGTVLDIQAQPVSRRVRVHERATGRIVRETWSDADGKYRFTDLDPRRAFYVMAFDHTLQQNAVVSDNVHSEVEDSP
;
A
#
# COMPACT_ATOMS: atom_id res chain seq x y z
N MET A 1 28.72 -2.21 42.69
CA MET A 1 29.37 -2.81 41.52
C MET A 1 28.30 -3.67 40.85
N ASP A 2 27.35 -3.05 40.14
CA ASP A 2 27.43 -2.44 38.79
C ASP A 2 27.32 -3.46 37.64
N GLY A 3 26.52 -3.12 36.63
CA GLY A 3 26.09 -3.98 35.54
C GLY A 3 24.56 -3.94 35.34
N SER A 4 23.91 -2.77 35.29
CA SER A 4 23.53 -2.10 34.02
C SER A 4 23.23 -3.10 32.89
N GLY A 5 21.99 -3.37 32.50
CA GLY A 5 20.98 -2.39 32.15
C GLY A 5 21.20 -1.92 30.70
N ALA A 6 20.71 -2.70 29.73
CA ALA A 6 20.43 -2.23 28.38
C ALA A 6 19.23 -3.02 27.84
N ASN A 7 18.05 -2.61 28.32
CA ASN A 7 16.79 -2.92 27.68
C ASN A 7 16.83 -2.23 26.30
N GLY A 8 16.88 -3.02 25.22
CA GLY A 8 16.97 -2.52 23.85
C GLY A 8 15.82 -1.55 23.61
N THR A 9 16.15 -0.27 23.48
CA THR A 9 15.19 0.78 23.17
C THR A 9 14.59 0.51 21.79
N PRO A 10 13.26 0.48 21.62
CA PRO A 10 12.65 0.53 20.31
C PRO A 10 12.87 1.96 19.80
N THR A 11 14.00 2.21 19.15
CA THR A 11 14.27 3.50 18.53
C THR A 11 13.23 3.74 17.47
N GLY A 12 12.44 4.80 17.67
CA GLY A 12 11.43 5.31 16.76
C GLY A 12 11.98 5.34 15.34
N GLY A 13 11.17 4.77 14.44
CA GLY A 13 11.56 4.41 13.08
C GLY A 13 12.13 5.60 12.33
N VAL A 14 13.42 5.53 12.03
CA VAL A 14 13.98 6.26 10.90
C VAL A 14 13.32 5.62 9.68
N SER A 15 12.33 6.30 9.10
CA SER A 15 11.79 5.93 7.79
C SER A 15 12.96 5.90 6.82
N ASP A 16 13.31 4.72 6.32
CA ASP A 16 14.29 4.58 5.25
C ASP A 16 13.79 5.41 4.07
N PRO A 17 14.52 6.44 3.60
CA PRO A 17 14.11 7.23 2.44
C PRO A 17 13.84 6.36 1.21
N ALA A 18 14.45 5.18 1.13
CA ALA A 18 14.18 4.18 0.09
C ALA A 18 12.82 3.49 0.23
N ARG A 19 12.04 3.77 1.28
CA ARG A 19 10.67 3.28 1.49
C ARG A 19 9.73 4.36 2.06
N MET A 20 9.80 5.57 1.55
CA MET A 20 8.84 6.63 1.88
C MET A 20 7.71 6.77 0.85
N GLY A 21 7.56 5.80 -0.04
CA GLY A 21 6.57 5.79 -1.10
C GLY A 21 5.16 5.48 -0.58
N VAL A 22 4.18 6.23 -1.10
CA VAL A 22 2.76 6.08 -0.85
C VAL A 22 2.04 5.73 -2.15
N ILE A 23 1.08 4.80 -2.08
CA ILE A 23 0.07 4.60 -3.12
C ILE A 23 -1.30 4.64 -2.44
N ALA A 24 -2.15 5.56 -2.88
CA ALA A 24 -3.52 5.69 -2.40
C ALA A 24 -4.48 5.83 -3.58
N GLY A 25 -5.76 5.53 -3.35
CA GLY A 25 -6.79 5.66 -4.36
C GLY A 25 -8.16 5.28 -3.83
N THR A 26 -9.12 5.25 -4.75
CA THR A 26 -10.51 4.86 -4.49
C THR A 26 -10.91 3.73 -5.42
N VAL A 27 -11.55 2.70 -4.89
CA VAL A 27 -12.17 1.63 -5.68
C VAL A 27 -13.65 1.97 -5.90
N LEU A 28 -14.03 2.04 -7.16
CA LEU A 28 -15.41 2.24 -7.60
C LEU A 28 -15.90 0.97 -8.31
N ASP A 29 -17.21 0.73 -8.25
CA ASP A 29 -17.86 -0.25 -9.11
C ASP A 29 -18.16 0.34 -10.52
N ILE A 30 -18.75 -0.48 -11.40
CA ILE A 30 -19.14 -0.08 -12.76
C ILE A 30 -20.20 1.04 -12.81
N GLN A 31 -20.85 1.38 -11.69
CA GLN A 31 -21.81 2.48 -11.54
C GLN A 31 -21.15 3.70 -10.88
N ALA A 32 -19.83 3.72 -10.77
CA ALA A 32 -19.04 4.75 -10.12
C ALA A 32 -19.37 4.94 -8.62
N GLN A 33 -19.88 3.91 -7.94
CA GLN A 33 -20.12 3.94 -6.49
C GLN A 33 -18.90 3.42 -5.72
N PRO A 34 -18.52 4.04 -4.59
CA PRO A 34 -17.43 3.56 -3.75
C PRO A 34 -17.73 2.20 -3.14
N VAL A 35 -16.73 1.32 -3.14
CA VAL A 35 -16.91 -0.06 -2.65
C VAL A 35 -15.71 -0.58 -1.86
N SER A 36 -16.00 -1.36 -0.81
CA SER A 36 -14.98 -2.09 -0.06
C SER A 36 -14.54 -3.35 -0.82
N ARG A 37 -13.25 -3.44 -1.13
CA ARG A 37 -12.62 -4.47 -1.97
C ARG A 37 -11.25 -4.82 -1.44
N ARG A 38 -10.80 -6.05 -1.67
CA ARG A 38 -9.44 -6.46 -1.32
C ARG A 38 -8.49 -5.90 -2.37
N VAL A 39 -7.58 -5.01 -1.96
CA VAL A 39 -6.63 -4.31 -2.83
C VAL A 39 -5.22 -4.86 -2.59
N ARG A 40 -4.50 -5.18 -3.66
CA ARG A 40 -3.11 -5.66 -3.62
C ARG A 40 -2.23 -4.76 -4.45
N VAL A 41 -1.05 -4.44 -3.91
CA VAL A 41 0.05 -3.85 -4.68
C VAL A 41 1.00 -4.96 -5.07
N HIS A 42 1.31 -5.04 -6.35
CA HIS A 42 2.29 -5.95 -6.89
C HIS A 42 3.47 -5.18 -7.45
N GLU A 43 4.68 -5.66 -7.23
CA GLU A 43 5.84 -5.16 -7.96
C GLU A 43 5.72 -5.55 -9.44
N ARG A 44 5.80 -4.57 -10.34
CA ARG A 44 5.63 -4.79 -11.78
C ARG A 44 6.65 -5.77 -12.37
N ALA A 45 7.91 -5.67 -11.96
CA ALA A 45 8.99 -6.45 -12.55
C ALA A 45 8.91 -7.95 -12.21
N THR A 46 8.36 -8.30 -11.04
CA THR A 46 8.37 -9.68 -10.53
C THR A 46 6.98 -10.29 -10.34
N GLY A 47 5.92 -9.47 -10.35
CA GLY A 47 4.55 -9.87 -10.03
C GLY A 47 4.32 -10.18 -8.54
N ARG A 48 5.34 -10.04 -7.68
CA ARG A 48 5.22 -10.32 -6.24
C ARG A 48 4.25 -9.35 -5.58
N ILE A 49 3.37 -9.87 -4.72
CA ILE A 49 2.57 -9.05 -3.80
C ILE A 49 3.51 -8.43 -2.78
N VAL A 50 3.51 -7.10 -2.69
CA VAL A 50 4.33 -6.36 -1.71
C VAL A 50 3.49 -5.81 -0.55
N ARG A 51 2.22 -5.49 -0.82
CA ARG A 51 1.25 -4.99 0.17
C ARG A 51 -0.15 -5.46 -0.18
N GLU A 52 -1.00 -5.52 0.84
CA GLU A 52 -2.41 -5.85 0.71
C GLU A 52 -3.22 -5.14 1.80
N THR A 53 -4.41 -4.66 1.45
CA THR A 53 -5.37 -4.08 2.40
C THR A 53 -6.78 -4.25 1.86
N TRP A 54 -7.78 -3.81 2.63
CA TRP A 54 -9.13 -3.57 2.12
C TRP A 54 -9.32 -2.08 1.89
N SER A 55 -10.00 -1.71 0.80
CA SER A 55 -10.61 -0.39 0.73
C SER A 55 -11.75 -0.27 1.75
N ASP A 56 -11.94 0.91 2.31
CA ASP A 56 -12.99 1.18 3.29
C ASP A 56 -14.39 1.34 2.66
N ALA A 57 -15.37 1.74 3.46
CA ALA A 57 -16.75 1.97 2.99
C ALA A 57 -16.86 3.14 1.99
N ASP A 58 -15.92 4.08 2.01
CA ASP A 58 -15.79 5.16 1.02
C ASP A 58 -14.95 4.72 -0.20
N GLY A 59 -14.60 3.44 -0.28
CA GLY A 59 -13.77 2.86 -1.33
C GLY A 59 -12.30 3.26 -1.24
N LYS A 60 -11.87 4.00 -0.22
CA LYS A 60 -10.50 4.53 -0.11
C LYS A 60 -9.55 3.45 0.37
N TYR A 61 -8.34 3.44 -0.19
CA TYR A 61 -7.22 2.64 0.30
C TYR A 61 -5.93 3.46 0.33
N ARG A 62 -5.00 3.08 1.21
CA ARG A 62 -3.67 3.68 1.31
C ARG A 62 -2.63 2.61 1.65
N PHE A 63 -1.51 2.65 0.96
CA PHE A 63 -0.30 1.88 1.22
C PHE A 63 0.86 2.83 1.47
N THR A 64 1.73 2.45 2.41
CA THR A 64 2.98 3.14 2.74
C THR A 64 4.14 2.14 2.71
N ASP A 65 5.36 2.63 2.97
CA ASP A 65 6.58 1.80 3.00
C ASP A 65 6.87 1.14 1.63
N LEU A 66 6.64 1.87 0.53
CA LEU A 66 6.93 1.42 -0.84
C LEU A 66 8.21 2.09 -1.36
N ASP A 67 8.99 1.37 -2.17
CA ASP A 67 10.19 1.92 -2.80
C ASP A 67 9.81 2.81 -4.00
N PRO A 68 10.02 4.14 -3.92
CA PRO A 68 9.60 5.08 -4.97
C PRO A 68 10.34 4.90 -6.30
N ARG A 69 11.43 4.12 -6.33
CA ARG A 69 12.20 3.85 -7.54
C ARG A 69 11.65 2.65 -8.33
N ARG A 70 10.66 1.94 -7.80
CA ARG A 70 10.07 0.75 -8.42
C ARG A 70 8.72 1.09 -9.05
N ALA A 71 8.40 0.38 -10.11
CA ALA A 71 7.06 0.40 -10.70
C ALA A 71 6.21 -0.73 -10.10
N PHE A 72 4.92 -0.45 -9.94
CA PHE A 72 3.92 -1.34 -9.37
C PHE A 72 2.71 -1.45 -10.31
N TYR A 73 1.85 -2.40 -9.99
CA TYR A 73 0.45 -2.37 -10.41
C TYR A 73 -0.43 -2.69 -9.19
N VAL A 74 -1.63 -2.11 -9.18
CA VAL A 74 -2.59 -2.28 -8.10
C VAL A 74 -3.78 -3.05 -8.63
N MET A 75 -4.16 -4.14 -7.94
CA MET A 75 -5.34 -4.93 -8.28
C MET A 75 -6.37 -4.84 -7.16
N ALA A 76 -7.63 -4.54 -7.50
CA ALA A 76 -8.74 -4.67 -6.57
C ALA A 76 -9.65 -5.83 -6.98
N PHE A 77 -9.85 -6.78 -6.06
CA PHE A 77 -10.66 -7.98 -6.28
C PHE A 77 -12.06 -7.79 -5.72
N ASP A 78 -13.06 -8.13 -6.54
CA ASP A 78 -14.43 -8.24 -6.09
C ASP A 78 -14.65 -9.52 -5.29
N HIS A 79 -14.77 -9.37 -3.97
CA HIS A 79 -15.06 -10.48 -3.07
C HIS A 79 -16.48 -11.03 -3.23
N THR A 80 -17.38 -10.30 -3.90
CA THR A 80 -18.74 -10.74 -4.23
C THR A 80 -18.84 -11.51 -5.54
N LEU A 81 -17.74 -11.56 -6.31
CA LEU A 81 -17.61 -12.26 -7.59
C LEU A 81 -18.63 -11.82 -8.65
N GLN A 82 -19.17 -10.60 -8.54
CA GLN A 82 -20.10 -10.03 -9.53
C GLN A 82 -19.37 -9.28 -10.63
N GLN A 83 -18.16 -8.80 -10.34
CA GLN A 83 -17.32 -8.03 -11.24
C GLN A 83 -15.92 -8.65 -11.32
N ASN A 84 -15.27 -8.48 -12.46
CA ASN A 84 -13.87 -8.84 -12.61
C ASN A 84 -12.99 -7.93 -11.73
N ALA A 85 -11.77 -8.37 -11.48
CA ALA A 85 -10.78 -7.51 -10.85
C ALA A 85 -10.45 -6.30 -11.75
N VAL A 86 -10.25 -5.14 -11.12
CA VAL A 86 -9.75 -3.94 -11.79
C VAL A 86 -8.26 -3.79 -11.52
N VAL A 87 -7.52 -3.32 -12.53
CA VAL A 87 -6.07 -3.15 -12.45
C VAL A 87 -5.71 -1.71 -12.80
N SER A 88 -5.02 -1.02 -11.88
CA SER A 88 -4.29 0.20 -12.18
C SER A 88 -2.84 -0.15 -12.46
N ASP A 89 -2.39 0.12 -13.68
CA ASP A 89 -1.10 -0.33 -14.19
C ASP A 89 -0.07 0.80 -14.23
N ASN A 90 1.22 0.43 -14.23
CA ASN A 90 2.36 1.37 -14.30
C ASN A 90 2.33 2.45 -13.20
N VAL A 91 2.02 2.04 -11.98
CA VAL A 91 1.90 2.93 -10.82
C VAL A 91 3.26 3.13 -10.18
N HIS A 92 3.58 4.38 -9.83
CA HIS A 92 4.73 4.73 -9.02
C HIS A 92 4.23 5.27 -7.67
N SER A 93 4.92 4.90 -6.59
CA SER A 93 4.61 5.46 -5.28
C SER A 93 5.22 6.85 -5.16
N GLU A 94 4.46 7.81 -4.66
CA GLU A 94 4.92 9.18 -4.43
C GLU A 94 5.62 9.27 -3.07
N VAL A 95 6.70 10.05 -2.97
CA VAL A 95 7.33 10.32 -1.67
C VAL A 95 6.33 11.13 -0.85
N GLU A 96 6.06 10.72 0.39
CA GLU A 96 5.26 11.54 1.29
C GLU A 96 6.03 12.83 1.58
N ASP A 97 5.62 13.94 0.95
CA ASP A 97 6.17 15.27 1.25
C ASP A 97 6.02 15.49 2.76
N SER A 98 7.15 15.63 3.46
CA SER A 98 7.14 16.02 4.86
C SER A 98 6.58 17.45 4.94
N PRO A 99 5.58 17.71 5.81
CA PRO A 99 5.02 19.05 5.97
C PRO A 99 6.05 20.08 6.46
#